data_AF-A0A397TI74-F1
#
_entry.id   AF-A0A397TI74-F1
#
_cell.length_a   1.000
_cell.length_b   1.000
_cell.length_c   1.000
_cell.angle_alpha   90.00
_cell.angle_beta   90.00
_cell.angle_gamma   90.00
#
_symmetry.space_group_name_H-M   'P 1'
#
loop_
_entity.id
_entity.type
_entity.pdbx_description
1 polymer ?
#
loop_
_entity_poly.entity_id
_entity_poly.type
_entity_poly.pdbx_seq_one_letter_code
_entity_poly.pdbx_strand_id
1 'polypeptide(L)'
;MNNVKSKVVKRRRWKINNINYIERLLDITETKNIFWSLEEKEKLKGELIINKERKGQDYNIKNLIEQLPTYKIMTRRNNEIYDEKCPRCNKEEETWIHIWQCDANEIKIEDIIIEEIDNQIMELHQSNISINREIWHNRIMEILIKRSNYIKGGYIFHEIIKGIFNNQIYEMELQN
;
A
#
# COMPACT_ATOMS: atom_id res chain seq x y z
N MET A 1 26.28 -5.48 21.47
CA MET A 1 26.92 -6.05 20.25
C MET A 1 25.98 -6.79 19.28
N ASN A 2 24.68 -7.00 19.58
CA ASN A 2 23.79 -7.81 18.74
C ASN A 2 23.06 -7.05 17.61
N ASN A 3 22.84 -5.74 17.75
CA ASN A 3 22.06 -4.95 16.80
C ASN A 3 22.82 -4.65 15.48
N VAL A 4 24.16 -4.51 15.56
CA VAL A 4 25.01 -4.24 14.39
C VAL A 4 25.12 -5.48 13.49
N LYS A 5 25.27 -6.67 14.08
CA LYS A 5 25.31 -7.93 13.31
C LYS A 5 23.98 -8.20 12.59
N SER A 6 22.84 -7.94 13.25
CA SER A 6 21.51 -8.00 12.64
C SER A 6 21.37 -7.08 11.41
N LYS A 7 21.77 -5.80 11.54
CA LYS A 7 21.72 -4.83 10.43
C LYS A 7 22.65 -5.23 9.27
N VAL A 8 23.84 -5.76 9.55
CA VAL A 8 24.78 -6.24 8.52
C VAL A 8 24.23 -7.47 7.79
N VAL A 9 23.60 -8.40 8.51
CA VAL A 9 22.96 -9.59 7.91
C VAL A 9 21.76 -9.18 7.04
N LYS A 10 20.92 -8.25 7.50
CA LYS A 10 19.82 -7.69 6.69
C LYS A 10 20.34 -7.01 5.41
N ARG A 11 21.39 -6.20 5.49
CA ARG A 11 22.04 -5.57 4.31
C ARG A 11 22.64 -6.59 3.34
N ARG A 12 23.32 -7.63 3.83
CA ARG A 12 23.88 -8.70 2.98
C ARG A 12 22.78 -9.50 2.29
N ARG A 13 21.72 -9.86 3.01
CA ARG A 13 20.54 -10.53 2.44
C ARG A 13 19.84 -9.66 1.40
N TRP A 14 19.72 -8.35 1.64
CA TRP A 14 19.18 -7.40 0.68
C TRP A 14 20.05 -7.27 -0.58
N LYS A 15 21.39 -7.22 -0.43
CA LYS A 15 22.32 -7.20 -1.58
C LYS A 15 22.26 -8.49 -2.41
N ILE A 16 22.23 -9.65 -1.77
CA ILE A 16 22.11 -10.95 -2.45
C ILE A 16 20.74 -11.07 -3.14
N ASN A 17 19.67 -10.68 -2.46
CA ASN A 17 18.34 -10.65 -3.06
C ASN A 17 18.27 -9.65 -4.23
N ASN A 18 18.99 -8.51 -4.17
CA ASN A 18 19.08 -7.57 -5.28
C ASN A 18 19.92 -8.10 -6.44
N ILE A 19 21.04 -8.78 -6.18
CA ILE A 19 21.85 -9.39 -7.25
C ILE A 19 21.06 -10.51 -7.93
N ASN A 20 20.46 -11.41 -7.15
CA ASN A 20 19.59 -12.46 -7.69
C ASN A 20 18.33 -11.88 -8.37
N TYR A 21 17.86 -10.71 -7.93
CA TYR A 21 16.83 -9.97 -8.62
C TYR A 21 17.36 -9.50 -9.96
N ILE A 22 18.46 -8.74 -10.02
CA ILE A 22 19.09 -8.26 -11.27
C ILE A 22 19.37 -9.40 -12.24
N GLU A 23 19.91 -10.54 -11.79
CA GLU A 23 20.15 -11.70 -12.66
C GLU A 23 18.85 -12.30 -13.20
N ARG A 24 17.81 -12.44 -12.36
CA ARG A 24 16.47 -12.84 -12.84
C ARG A 24 15.86 -11.80 -13.77
N LEU A 25 16.16 -10.53 -13.58
CA LEU A 25 15.67 -9.45 -14.44
C LEU A 25 16.33 -9.50 -15.79
N LEU A 26 17.66 -9.72 -15.84
CA LEU A 26 18.41 -9.92 -17.06
C LEU A 26 17.88 -11.14 -17.82
N ASP A 27 17.71 -12.26 -17.13
CA ASP A 27 17.11 -13.48 -17.69
C ASP A 27 15.69 -13.22 -18.21
N ILE A 28 14.83 -12.52 -17.46
CA ILE A 28 13.48 -12.13 -17.92
C ILE A 28 13.54 -11.19 -19.13
N THR A 29 14.47 -10.23 -19.16
CA THR A 29 14.59 -9.26 -20.26
C THR A 29 15.09 -9.91 -21.55
N GLU A 30 16.03 -10.86 -21.43
CA GLU A 30 16.60 -11.63 -22.55
C GLU A 30 15.62 -12.71 -23.03
N THR A 31 15.03 -13.50 -22.12
CA THR A 31 14.12 -14.60 -22.49
C THR A 31 12.75 -14.13 -22.98
N LYS A 32 12.25 -12.98 -22.49
CA LYS A 32 10.92 -12.47 -22.89
C LYS A 32 10.97 -11.40 -23.98
N ASN A 33 12.13 -11.17 -24.63
CA ASN A 33 12.31 -10.14 -25.67
C ASN A 33 11.70 -8.78 -25.25
N ILE A 34 11.83 -8.43 -23.97
CA ILE A 34 11.22 -7.21 -23.41
C ILE A 34 11.82 -5.96 -24.08
N PHE A 35 13.10 -6.03 -24.43
CA PHE A 35 13.81 -4.96 -25.13
C PHE A 35 13.19 -4.68 -26.51
N TRP A 36 12.98 -5.72 -27.32
CA TRP A 36 12.31 -5.62 -28.62
C TRP A 36 10.85 -5.15 -28.49
N SER A 37 10.15 -5.63 -27.45
CA SER A 37 8.77 -5.22 -27.15
C SER A 37 8.66 -3.73 -26.77
N LEU A 38 9.71 -3.15 -26.18
CA LEU A 38 9.78 -1.74 -25.80
C LEU A 38 10.07 -0.84 -27.01
N GLU A 39 11.00 -1.26 -27.88
CA GLU A 39 11.32 -0.57 -29.13
C GLU A 39 10.10 -0.52 -30.08
N GLU A 40 9.30 -1.59 -30.10
CA GLU A 40 8.06 -1.67 -30.87
C GLU A 40 6.92 -0.82 -30.25
N LYS A 41 6.87 -0.70 -28.92
CA LYS A 41 5.91 0.16 -28.20
C LYS A 41 6.18 1.65 -28.38
N GLU A 42 7.44 2.08 -28.50
CA GLU A 42 7.75 3.47 -28.85
C GLU A 42 7.25 3.84 -30.26
N LYS A 43 7.27 2.87 -31.19
CA LYS A 43 6.73 3.02 -32.55
C LYS A 43 5.19 3.01 -32.59
N LEU A 44 4.53 2.32 -31.66
CA LEU A 44 3.06 2.14 -31.62
C LEU A 44 2.32 3.15 -30.73
N LYS A 45 2.87 4.34 -30.47
CA LYS A 45 2.28 5.42 -29.64
C LYS A 45 0.83 5.85 -29.99
N GLY A 46 0.17 5.24 -30.98
CA GLY A 46 -1.16 5.60 -31.47
C GLY A 46 -2.34 4.72 -31.05
N GLU A 47 -2.19 3.47 -30.59
CA GLU A 47 -3.36 2.57 -30.43
C GLU A 47 -3.49 1.92 -29.05
N LEU A 48 -4.42 2.48 -28.26
CA LEU A 48 -4.84 2.02 -26.95
C LEU A 48 -5.76 0.79 -27.05
N ILE A 49 -5.17 -0.41 -27.17
CA ILE A 49 -5.87 -1.66 -26.85
C ILE A 49 -5.22 -2.24 -25.58
N ILE A 50 -5.77 -1.85 -24.43
CA ILE A 50 -5.25 -2.21 -23.10
C ILE A 50 -5.85 -3.54 -22.66
N ASN A 51 -5.22 -4.64 -23.09
CA ASN A 51 -5.54 -5.96 -22.59
C ASN A 51 -5.06 -6.12 -21.12
N LYS A 52 -5.81 -6.81 -20.25
CA LYS A 52 -5.55 -6.87 -18.79
C LYS A 52 -4.17 -7.45 -18.44
N GLU A 53 -3.68 -8.36 -19.27
CA GLU A 53 -2.34 -8.95 -19.17
C GLU A 53 -1.22 -7.95 -19.49
N ARG A 54 -1.46 -6.99 -20.40
CA ARG A 54 -0.49 -5.94 -20.76
C ARG A 54 -0.22 -4.98 -19.60
N LYS A 55 -1.21 -4.72 -18.73
CA LYS A 55 -1.05 -3.83 -17.56
C LYS A 55 -0.01 -4.36 -16.56
N GLY A 56 -0.01 -5.67 -16.30
CA GLY A 56 0.96 -6.28 -15.39
C GLY A 56 2.39 -6.26 -15.96
N GLN A 57 2.52 -6.51 -17.26
CA GLN A 57 3.81 -6.43 -17.96
C GLN A 57 4.36 -5.00 -17.97
N ASP A 58 3.53 -4.00 -18.27
CA ASP A 58 3.92 -2.59 -18.24
C ASP A 58 4.37 -2.13 -16.85
N TYR A 59 3.68 -2.58 -15.80
CA TYR A 59 4.09 -2.30 -14.42
C TYR A 59 5.48 -2.88 -14.12
N ASN A 60 5.70 -4.15 -14.48
CA ASN A 60 6.97 -4.82 -14.25
C ASN A 60 8.11 -4.11 -14.99
N ILE A 61 7.90 -3.75 -16.26
CA ILE A 61 8.90 -3.03 -17.05
C ILE A 61 9.18 -1.65 -16.46
N LYS A 62 8.15 -0.86 -16.16
CA LYS A 62 8.31 0.46 -15.54
C LYS A 62 9.02 0.38 -14.20
N ASN A 63 8.75 -0.67 -13.43
CA ASN A 63 9.45 -0.92 -12.19
C ASN A 63 10.94 -1.22 -12.41
N LEU A 64 11.25 -2.01 -13.45
CA LEU A 64 12.63 -2.36 -13.81
C LEU A 64 13.49 -1.17 -14.19
N ILE A 65 12.93 -0.25 -14.96
CA ILE A 65 13.63 0.95 -15.43
C ILE A 65 13.45 2.15 -14.48
N GLU A 66 12.92 1.90 -13.27
CA GLU A 66 12.69 2.91 -12.24
C GLU A 66 11.78 4.08 -12.67
N GLN A 67 10.84 3.82 -13.59
CA GLN A 67 9.86 4.78 -14.12
C GLN A 67 8.43 4.54 -13.62
N LEU A 68 8.29 3.95 -12.43
CA LEU A 68 7.01 4.01 -11.72
C LEU A 68 6.56 5.47 -11.55
N PRO A 69 5.25 5.73 -11.51
CA PRO A 69 4.73 7.09 -11.40
C PRO A 69 5.00 7.65 -9.99
N THR A 70 6.20 8.18 -9.76
CA THR A 70 6.45 9.10 -8.65
C THR A 70 5.83 10.46 -8.97
N TYR A 71 5.54 11.26 -7.96
CA TYR A 71 5.02 12.62 -8.05
C TYR A 71 5.92 13.52 -8.89
N LYS A 72 7.24 13.33 -8.84
CA LYS A 72 8.20 13.98 -9.76
C LYS A 72 8.00 13.59 -11.22
N ILE A 73 7.76 12.30 -11.50
CA ILE A 73 7.50 11.80 -12.85
C ILE A 73 6.12 12.25 -13.33
N MET A 74 5.12 12.25 -12.45
CA MET A 74 3.77 12.72 -12.74
C MET A 74 3.74 14.23 -13.03
N THR A 75 4.47 15.03 -12.24
CA THR A 75 4.62 16.47 -12.46
C THR A 75 5.15 16.77 -13.86
N ARG A 76 6.17 16.03 -14.31
CA ARG A 76 6.74 16.14 -15.65
C ARG A 76 5.78 15.72 -16.77
N ARG A 77 4.87 14.77 -16.51
CA ARG A 77 3.96 14.19 -17.53
C ARG A 77 2.64 14.97 -17.65
N ASN A 78 2.13 15.50 -16.55
CA ASN A 78 0.78 16.05 -16.47
C ASN A 78 0.76 17.59 -16.38
N ASN A 79 1.91 18.26 -16.31
CA ASN A 79 2.03 19.71 -16.05
C ASN A 79 1.29 20.17 -14.77
N GLU A 80 1.11 19.26 -13.81
CA GLU A 80 0.51 19.53 -12.50
C GLU A 80 1.61 19.49 -11.43
N ILE A 81 1.56 20.39 -10.45
CA ILE A 81 2.56 20.41 -9.38
C ILE A 81 2.09 19.48 -8.27
N TYR A 82 2.81 18.37 -8.09
CA TYR A 82 2.63 17.46 -6.97
C TYR A 82 3.66 17.78 -5.87
N ASP A 83 3.33 17.46 -4.62
CA ASP A 83 4.30 17.53 -3.51
C ASP A 83 5.50 16.62 -3.84
N GLU A 84 6.70 17.02 -3.45
CA GLU A 84 7.89 16.17 -3.59
C GLU A 84 7.92 15.09 -2.53
N LYS A 85 7.20 15.28 -1.41
CA LYS A 85 7.12 14.31 -0.32
C LYS A 85 6.31 13.09 -0.69
N CYS A 86 6.70 11.96 -0.12
CA CYS A 86 5.99 10.71 -0.26
C CYS A 86 4.54 10.83 0.24
N PRO A 87 3.54 10.46 -0.58
CA PRO A 87 2.14 10.53 -0.17
C PRO A 87 1.76 9.54 0.94
N ARG A 88 2.62 8.56 1.22
CA ARG A 88 2.40 7.55 2.27
C ARG A 88 2.87 8.05 3.64
N CYS A 89 4.10 8.55 3.73
CA CYS A 89 4.68 8.96 5.02
C CYS A 89 4.68 10.48 5.25
N ASN A 90 4.56 11.28 4.18
CA ASN A 90 4.66 12.74 4.18
C ASN A 90 5.93 13.31 4.86
N LYS A 91 7.02 12.53 4.88
CA LYS A 91 8.27 12.87 5.59
C LYS A 91 9.46 13.02 4.64
N GLU A 92 9.70 12.03 3.80
CA GLU A 92 10.84 11.97 2.87
C GLU A 92 10.39 12.24 1.43
N GLU A 93 11.32 12.62 0.54
CA GLU A 93 11.05 12.76 -0.90
C GLU A 93 10.62 11.42 -1.52
N GLU A 94 9.62 11.46 -2.40
CA GLU A 94 9.13 10.29 -3.12
C GLU A 94 10.10 9.86 -4.23
N THR A 95 11.12 9.10 -3.84
CA THR A 95 12.01 8.41 -4.79
C THR A 95 11.55 7.00 -5.06
N TRP A 96 12.00 6.40 -6.18
CA TRP A 96 11.72 4.99 -6.48
C TRP A 96 12.16 4.06 -5.34
N ILE A 97 13.32 4.33 -4.74
CA ILE A 97 13.83 3.57 -3.58
C ILE A 97 12.93 3.77 -2.35
N HIS A 98 12.54 5.01 -2.07
CA HIS A 98 11.68 5.32 -0.92
C HIS A 98 10.33 4.61 -1.02
N ILE A 99 9.69 4.55 -2.21
CA ILE A 99 8.41 3.83 -2.39
C ILE A 99 8.50 2.39 -1.89
N TRP A 100 9.64 1.72 -2.08
CA TRP A 100 9.84 0.33 -1.65
C TRP A 100 10.27 0.19 -0.18
N GLN A 101 10.88 1.22 0.40
CA GLN A 101 11.45 1.19 1.76
C GLN A 101 10.68 2.05 2.76
N CYS A 102 9.60 2.70 2.32
CA CYS A 102 8.80 3.58 3.14
C CYS A 102 8.26 2.82 4.36
N ASP A 103 8.58 3.29 5.56
CA ASP A 103 8.11 2.67 6.80
C ASP A 103 6.57 2.64 6.89
N ALA A 104 5.88 3.58 6.21
CA ALA A 104 4.42 3.60 6.14
C ALA A 104 3.82 2.42 5.33
N ASN A 105 4.64 1.61 4.66
CA ASN A 105 4.20 0.38 4.01
C ASN A 105 4.05 -0.79 4.99
N GLU A 106 4.67 -0.70 6.16
CA GLU A 106 4.56 -1.72 7.22
C GLU A 106 3.30 -1.54 8.06
N ILE A 107 2.60 -0.39 7.93
CA ILE A 107 1.34 -0.10 8.61
C ILE A 107 0.27 -1.06 8.08
N LYS A 108 -0.33 -1.82 8.99
CA LYS A 108 -1.41 -2.74 8.66
C LYS A 108 -2.76 -2.08 8.86
N ILE A 109 -3.80 -2.69 8.29
CA ILE A 109 -5.17 -2.18 8.46
C ILE A 109 -5.62 -2.25 9.92
N GLU A 110 -5.14 -3.25 10.67
CA GLU A 110 -5.41 -3.39 12.09
C GLU A 110 -4.83 -2.21 12.88
N ASP A 111 -3.63 -1.74 12.54
CA ASP A 111 -3.00 -0.59 13.21
C ASP A 111 -3.84 0.68 13.01
N ILE A 112 -4.34 0.89 11.79
CA ILE A 112 -5.21 2.02 11.44
C ILE A 112 -6.53 1.95 12.22
N ILE A 113 -7.12 0.76 12.32
CA ILE A 113 -8.37 0.59 13.06
C ILE A 113 -8.17 0.88 14.55
N ILE A 114 -7.07 0.41 15.14
CA ILE A 114 -6.75 0.66 16.55
C ILE A 114 -6.58 2.15 16.82
N GLU A 115 -5.80 2.85 15.97
CA GLU A 115 -5.59 4.29 16.08
C GLU A 115 -6.91 5.06 16.00
N GLU A 116 -7.80 4.68 15.08
CA GLU A 116 -9.11 5.31 14.92
C GLU A 116 -10.03 5.07 16.14
N ILE A 117 -10.03 3.87 16.69
CA ILE A 117 -10.78 3.56 17.94
C ILE A 117 -10.27 4.43 19.09
N ASP A 118 -8.94 4.59 19.20
CA ASP A 118 -8.34 5.41 20.26
C ASP A 118 -8.69 6.89 20.12
N ASN A 119 -8.67 7.42 18.89
CA ASN A 119 -9.10 8.79 18.61
C ASN A 119 -10.56 9.04 19.01
N GLN A 120 -11.47 8.12 18.66
CA GLN A 120 -12.88 8.23 19.03
C GLN A 120 -13.08 8.18 20.56
N ILE A 121 -12.36 7.32 21.26
CA ILE A 121 -12.41 7.26 22.73
C ILE A 121 -11.91 8.59 23.33
N MET A 122 -10.84 9.18 22.80
CA MET A 122 -10.36 10.49 23.23
C MET A 122 -11.42 11.59 23.04
N GLU A 123 -12.10 11.63 21.90
CA GLU A 123 -13.18 12.59 21.63
C GLU A 123 -14.39 12.39 22.57
N LEU A 124 -14.73 11.14 22.88
CA LEU A 124 -15.81 10.81 23.81
C LEU A 124 -15.45 11.22 25.25
N HIS A 125 -14.20 11.05 25.66
CA HIS A 125 -13.71 11.57 26.94
C HIS A 125 -13.75 13.11 27.01
N GLN A 126 -13.42 13.81 25.92
CA GLN A 126 -13.59 15.28 25.85
C GLN A 126 -15.06 15.69 26.00
N SER A 127 -15.98 14.85 25.53
CA SER A 127 -17.43 15.01 25.67
C SER A 127 -17.97 14.50 27.02
N ASN A 128 -17.09 14.15 27.96
CA ASN A 128 -17.41 13.68 29.31
C ASN A 128 -18.15 12.31 29.34
N ILE A 129 -17.99 11.50 28.30
CA ILE A 129 -18.51 10.13 28.20
C ILE A 129 -17.37 9.15 28.53
N SER A 130 -17.59 8.29 29.53
CA SER A 130 -16.60 7.29 29.93
C SER A 130 -16.91 5.94 29.26
N ILE A 131 -15.91 5.39 28.56
CA ILE A 131 -16.03 4.12 27.84
C ILE A 131 -14.91 3.19 28.27
N ASN A 132 -15.22 1.89 28.39
CA ASN A 132 -14.21 0.88 28.56
C ASN A 132 -13.53 0.60 27.21
N ARG A 133 -12.28 1.06 27.08
CA ARG A 133 -11.46 0.90 25.87
C ARG A 133 -11.37 -0.54 25.40
N GLU A 134 -11.14 -1.49 26.29
CA GLU A 134 -10.90 -2.89 25.93
C GLU A 134 -12.16 -3.56 25.38
N ILE A 135 -13.31 -3.32 26.03
CA ILE A 135 -14.60 -3.83 25.56
C ILE A 135 -14.93 -3.25 24.18
N TRP A 136 -14.76 -1.93 24.03
CA TRP A 136 -15.07 -1.24 22.78
C TRP A 136 -14.18 -1.69 21.63
N HIS A 137 -12.87 -1.79 21.89
CA HIS A 137 -11.88 -2.29 20.95
C HIS A 137 -12.21 -3.70 20.46
N ASN A 138 -12.43 -4.64 21.40
CA ASN A 138 -12.68 -6.04 21.05
C ASN A 138 -13.94 -6.18 20.23
N ARG A 139 -15.00 -5.47 20.63
CA ARG A 139 -16.27 -5.47 19.90
C ARG A 139 -16.13 -4.96 18.47
N ILE A 140 -15.48 -3.80 18.26
CA ILE A 140 -15.30 -3.24 16.92
C ILE A 140 -14.44 -4.18 16.07
N MET A 141 -13.33 -4.69 16.60
CA MET A 141 -12.47 -5.61 15.86
C MET A 141 -13.19 -6.90 15.45
N GLU A 142 -14.00 -7.47 16.34
CA GLU A 142 -14.82 -8.66 16.02
C GLU A 142 -15.81 -8.41 14.89
N ILE A 143 -16.37 -7.20 14.79
CA ILE A 143 -17.23 -6.82 13.68
C ILE A 143 -16.39 -6.68 12.40
N LEU A 144 -15.33 -5.89 12.44
CA LEU A 144 -14.56 -5.53 11.24
C LEU A 144 -13.87 -6.72 10.56
N ILE A 145 -13.42 -7.72 11.34
CA ILE A 145 -12.76 -8.94 10.84
C ILE A 145 -13.77 -9.98 10.32
N LYS A 146 -15.09 -9.81 10.50
CA LYS A 146 -16.06 -10.74 9.91
C LYS A 146 -16.01 -10.68 8.38
N ARG A 147 -16.35 -11.80 7.76
CA ARG A 147 -16.44 -11.90 6.30
C ARG A 147 -17.55 -10.99 5.79
N SER A 148 -17.21 -10.25 4.74
CA SER A 148 -18.17 -9.40 4.04
C SER A 148 -19.11 -10.24 3.19
N ASN A 149 -20.41 -9.91 3.25
CA ASN A 149 -21.41 -10.49 2.34
C ASN A 149 -21.47 -9.74 1.00
N TYR A 150 -21.02 -8.48 0.97
CA TYR A 150 -21.07 -7.62 -0.21
C TYR A 150 -19.77 -7.65 -1.03
N ILE A 151 -18.63 -7.97 -0.40
CA ILE A 151 -17.31 -7.97 -1.01
C ILE A 151 -16.76 -9.39 -1.02
N LYS A 152 -16.75 -10.01 -2.19
CA LYS A 152 -16.22 -11.35 -2.39
C LYS A 152 -14.78 -11.47 -1.88
N GLY A 153 -14.56 -12.36 -0.92
CA GLY A 153 -13.25 -12.59 -0.32
C GLY A 153 -12.75 -11.44 0.56
N GLY A 154 -13.59 -10.44 0.83
CA GLY A 154 -13.30 -9.32 1.72
C GLY A 154 -13.78 -9.56 3.15
N TYR A 155 -13.65 -8.50 3.93
CA TYR A 155 -14.05 -8.38 5.33
C TYR A 155 -14.89 -7.11 5.51
N ILE A 156 -15.59 -6.97 6.63
CA ILE A 156 -16.46 -5.80 6.87
C ILE A 156 -15.69 -4.48 6.82
N PHE A 157 -14.42 -4.43 7.26
CA PHE A 157 -13.62 -3.19 7.08
C PHE A 157 -13.48 -2.75 5.61
N HIS A 158 -13.50 -3.70 4.65
CA HIS A 158 -13.49 -3.35 3.22
C HIS A 158 -14.81 -2.70 2.78
N GLU A 159 -15.93 -3.01 3.44
CA GLU A 159 -17.22 -2.37 3.21
C GLU A 159 -17.13 -0.89 3.60
N ILE A 160 -16.58 -0.62 4.78
CA ILE A 160 -16.40 0.73 5.32
C ILE A 160 -15.48 1.58 4.45
N ILE A 161 -14.34 1.04 4.02
CA ILE A 161 -13.41 1.75 3.11
C ILE A 161 -14.10 2.15 1.80
N LYS A 162 -15.13 1.40 1.38
CA LYS A 162 -15.93 1.70 0.17
C LYS A 162 -17.17 2.55 0.45
N GLY A 163 -17.37 3.01 1.69
CA GLY A 163 -18.53 3.80 2.10
C GLY A 163 -19.81 2.98 2.29
N ILE A 164 -19.71 1.66 2.46
CA ILE A 164 -20.84 0.80 2.80
C ILE A 164 -20.90 0.69 4.33
N PHE A 165 -21.97 1.22 4.92
CA PHE A 165 -22.15 1.26 6.37
C PHE A 165 -22.70 -0.06 6.90
N ASN A 166 -22.09 -0.57 7.97
CA ASN A 166 -22.55 -1.76 8.66
C ASN A 166 -23.29 -1.37 9.95
N ASN A 167 -24.59 -1.66 10.01
CA ASN A 167 -25.45 -1.27 11.13
C ASN A 167 -25.00 -1.83 12.50
N GLN A 168 -24.29 -2.98 12.51
CA GLN A 168 -23.81 -3.62 13.75
C GLN A 168 -22.82 -2.74 14.54
N ILE A 169 -22.16 -1.80 13.86
CA ILE A 169 -21.25 -0.84 14.48
C ILE A 169 -22.02 0.21 15.30
N TYR A 170 -23.27 0.50 14.92
CA TYR A 170 -24.10 1.53 15.53
C TYR A 170 -25.10 1.00 16.56
N GLU A 171 -25.31 -0.32 16.61
CA GLU A 171 -26.19 -0.95 17.60
C GLU A 171 -25.58 -0.79 19.01
N MET A 172 -26.01 0.18 19.81
CA MET A 172 -25.54 0.25 21.20
C MET A 172 -26.11 -0.97 21.97
N GLU A 173 -25.25 -1.74 22.64
CA GLU A 173 -25.75 -2.70 23.62
C GLU A 173 -26.46 -1.89 24.71
N LEU A 174 -27.76 -2.08 24.84
CA LEU A 174 -28.50 -1.61 26.00
C LEU A 174 -27.89 -2.34 27.20
N GLN A 175 -27.18 -1.61 28.05
CA GLN A 175 -26.73 -2.13 29.34
C GLN A 175 -27.98 -2.52 30.13
N ASN A 176 -28.19 -3.84 30.26
CA ASN A 176 -29.14 -4.41 31.23
C ASN A 176 -28.57 -4.32 32.65
#